data_AF-A0A925E4S2-F1
#
_entry.id   AF-A0A925E4S2-F1
#
_cell.length_a   1.000
_cell.length_b   1.000
_cell.length_c   1.000
_cell.angle_alpha   90.00
_cell.angle_beta   90.00
_cell.angle_gamma   90.00
#
_symmetry.space_group_name_H-M   'P 1'
#
loop_
_entity.id
_entity.type
_entity.pdbx_description
1 polymer ?
#
loop_
_entity_poly.entity_id
_entity_poly.type
_entity_poly.pdbx_seq_one_letter_code
_entity_poly.pdbx_strand_id
1 'polypeptide(L)' 'PKKGFAPPIFEWYSALLKAHGANLVDGYLVQKGILTPEAAASLAQGEGLRNGVITLPFKALTLEMWARKML' A
#
# COMPACT_ATOMS: atom_id res chain seq x y z
N PRO A 1 -24.80 -6.14 -24.60
CA PRO A 1 -23.34 -5.85 -24.64
C PRO A 1 -22.57 -6.68 -23.59
N LYS A 2 -21.52 -7.41 -23.98
CA LYS A 2 -20.64 -8.09 -23.01
C LYS A 2 -19.84 -7.03 -22.25
N LYS A 3 -20.06 -6.90 -20.94
CA LYS A 3 -19.17 -6.14 -20.06
C LYS A 3 -17.89 -6.96 -19.90
N GLY A 4 -16.74 -6.37 -20.24
CA GLY A 4 -15.44 -6.98 -19.94
C GLY A 4 -15.25 -7.12 -18.42
N PHE A 5 -14.16 -7.80 -18.03
CA PHE A 5 -13.79 -7.88 -16.62
C PHE A 5 -13.44 -6.49 -16.08
N ALA A 6 -14.16 -6.04 -15.06
CA ALA A 6 -13.90 -4.82 -14.32
C ALA A 6 -13.44 -5.22 -12.90
N PRO A 7 -12.13 -5.41 -12.68
CA PRO A 7 -11.64 -5.82 -11.37
C PRO A 7 -11.98 -4.75 -10.31
N PRO A 8 -12.41 -5.17 -9.11
CA PRO A 8 -12.62 -4.26 -7.98
C PRO A 8 -11.27 -3.91 -7.34
N ILE A 9 -10.41 -3.23 -8.13
CA ILE A 9 -9.01 -2.93 -7.78
C ILE A 9 -8.94 -2.13 -6.48
N PHE A 10 -9.87 -1.18 -6.30
CA PHE A 10 -9.89 -0.34 -5.11
C PHE A 10 -10.19 -1.13 -3.85
N GLU A 11 -11.18 -2.01 -3.91
CA GLU A 11 -11.59 -2.88 -2.81
C GLU A 11 -10.45 -3.84 -2.45
N TRP A 12 -9.74 -4.37 -3.44
CA TRP A 12 -8.57 -5.22 -3.20
C TRP A 12 -7.43 -4.46 -2.53
N TYR A 13 -7.07 -3.27 -3.02
CA TYR A 13 -6.00 -2.48 -2.41
C TYR A 13 -6.37 -2.00 -1.01
N SER A 14 -7.61 -1.57 -0.80
CA SER A 14 -8.12 -1.21 0.51
C SER A 14 -8.07 -2.38 1.48
N ALA A 15 -8.46 -3.59 1.05
CA ALA A 15 -8.38 -4.79 1.88
C ALA A 15 -6.94 -5.15 2.26
N LEU A 16 -5.99 -5.03 1.32
CA LEU A 16 -4.57 -5.29 1.58
C LEU A 16 -3.99 -4.27 2.58
N LEU A 17 -4.30 -2.99 2.42
CA LEU A 17 -3.85 -1.94 3.35
C LEU A 17 -4.50 -2.10 4.72
N LYS A 18 -5.76 -2.51 4.79
CA LYS A 18 -6.41 -2.83 6.07
C LYS A 18 -5.71 -3.98 6.79
N ALA A 19 -5.30 -5.02 6.06
CA ALA A 19 -4.67 -6.20 6.64
C ALA A 19 -3.19 -6.00 6.99
N HIS A 20 -2.47 -5.20 6.20
CA HIS A 20 -1.01 -5.14 6.25
C HIS A 20 -0.42 -3.74 6.31
N GLY A 21 -1.23 -2.68 6.19
CA GLY A 21 -0.78 -1.29 6.18
C GLY A 21 -0.01 -0.90 7.44
N ALA A 22 -0.35 -1.49 8.60
CA ALA A 22 0.39 -1.29 9.85
C ALA A 22 1.88 -1.67 9.74
N ASN A 23 2.26 -2.50 8.77
CA ASN A 23 3.66 -2.84 8.52
C ASN A 23 4.49 -1.66 7.99
N LEU A 24 3.85 -0.62 7.45
CA LEU A 24 4.56 0.58 7.01
C LEU A 24 5.01 1.43 8.20
N VAL A 25 4.23 1.47 9.28
CA VAL A 25 4.50 2.29 10.45
C VAL A 25 5.74 1.76 11.18
N ASP A 26 6.75 2.62 11.31
CA ASP A 26 8.09 2.28 11.81
C ASP A 26 8.72 1.04 11.13
N GLY A 27 8.26 0.74 9.91
CA GLY A 27 8.70 -0.38 9.09
C GLY A 27 10.07 -0.15 8.48
N TYR A 28 10.51 -1.11 7.65
CA TYR A 28 11.80 -1.05 6.98
C TYR A 28 11.98 0.25 6.19
N LEU A 29 10.96 0.68 5.45
CA LEU A 29 11.02 1.90 4.65
C LEU A 29 11.21 3.16 5.51
N VAL A 30 10.64 3.20 6.72
CA VAL A 30 10.86 4.29 7.68
C VAL A 30 12.27 4.20 8.27
N GLN A 31 12.69 3.01 8.69
CA GLN A 31 14.01 2.78 9.28
C GLN A 31 15.16 3.12 8.33
N LYS A 32 14.97 2.97 7.02
CA LYS A 32 15.93 3.37 6.00
C LYS A 32 15.79 4.82 5.52
N GLY A 33 14.87 5.60 6.11
CA GLY A 33 14.63 6.99 5.74
C GLY A 33 14.03 7.19 4.35
N ILE A 34 13.42 6.15 3.77
CA ILE A 34 12.73 6.22 2.47
C ILE A 34 11.35 6.87 2.66
N LEU A 35 10.66 6.55 3.75
CA LEU A 35 9.44 7.21 4.18
C LEU A 35 9.69 7.96 5.48
N THR A 36 9.05 9.11 5.64
CA THR A 36 8.91 9.72 6.97
C THR A 36 7.88 8.92 7.79
N PRO A 37 7.93 8.94 9.13
CA PRO A 37 6.93 8.29 9.97
C PRO A 37 5.49 8.74 9.65
N GLU A 38 5.30 10.03 9.38
CA GLU A 38 3.99 10.63 9.06
C GLU A 38 3.48 10.12 7.71
N ALA A 39 4.36 10.07 6.71
CA ALA A 39 4.02 9.54 5.40
C ALA A 39 3.66 8.04 5.48
N ALA A 40 4.40 7.26 6.27
CA ALA A 40 4.08 5.85 6.48
C ALA A 40 2.72 5.65 7.15
N ALA A 41 2.40 6.44 8.18
CA ALA A 41 1.10 6.41 8.85
C ALA A 41 -0.05 6.79 7.90
N SER A 42 0.12 7.85 7.12
CA SER A 42 -0.84 8.31 6.10
C SER A 42 -1.10 7.23 5.03
N LEU A 43 -0.03 6.67 4.46
CA LEU A 43 -0.12 5.62 3.44
C LEU A 43 -0.72 4.32 4.00
N ALA A 44 -0.44 3.98 5.26
CA ALA A 44 -1.03 2.82 5.93
C ALA A 44 -2.56 2.92 6.05
N GLN A 45 -3.10 4.14 6.18
CA GLN A 45 -4.55 4.40 6.18
C GLN A 45 -5.14 4.48 4.75
N GLY A 46 -4.31 4.31 3.73
CA GLY A 46 -4.73 4.33 2.32
C GLY A 46 -4.92 5.73 1.75
N GLU A 47 -4.31 6.76 2.35
CA GLU A 47 -4.34 8.10 1.79
C GLU A 47 -3.76 8.11 0.37
N GLY A 48 -4.52 8.67 -0.58
CA GLY A 48 -4.14 8.66 -2.00
C GLY A 48 -4.56 7.40 -2.78
N LEU A 49 -5.33 6.48 -2.20
CA LEU A 49 -6.06 5.45 -2.96
C LEU A 49 -7.04 6.08 -3.96
N ARG A 50 -7.08 5.56 -5.19
CA ARG A 50 -7.91 6.03 -6.29
C ARG A 50 -8.36 4.84 -7.14
N ASN A 51 -9.57 4.91 -7.69
CA ASN A 51 -10.09 3.87 -8.58
C ASN A 51 -9.28 3.79 -9.89
N GLY A 52 -8.98 2.57 -10.32
CA GLY A 52 -8.39 2.30 -11.64
C GLY A 52 -6.91 2.63 -11.81
N VAL A 53 -6.18 2.96 -10.73
CA VAL A 53 -4.74 3.28 -10.77
C VAL A 53 -3.99 2.56 -9.65
N ILE A 54 -2.78 2.09 -9.94
CA ILE A 54 -1.85 1.60 -8.89
C ILE A 54 -1.35 2.79 -8.09
N THR A 55 -1.75 2.89 -6.83
CA THR A 55 -1.48 4.06 -5.99
C THR A 55 -0.23 3.90 -5.13
N LEU A 56 0.27 5.03 -4.61
CA LEU A 56 1.46 5.06 -3.77
C LEU A 56 1.34 4.18 -2.50
N PRO A 57 0.20 4.14 -1.78
CA PRO A 57 0.01 3.21 -0.66
C PRO A 57 0.28 1.75 -1.01
N PHE A 58 -0.24 1.29 -2.16
CA PHE A 58 -0.03 -0.10 -2.59
C PHE A 58 1.43 -0.37 -2.96
N LYS A 59 2.10 0.57 -3.64
CA LYS A 59 3.53 0.45 -3.97
C LYS A 59 4.40 0.41 -2.72
N ALA A 60 4.15 1.30 -1.76
CA ALA A 60 4.85 1.34 -0.48
C ALA A 60 4.67 0.02 0.27
N LEU A 61 3.42 -0.46 0.41
CA LEU A 61 3.14 -1.72 1.09
C LEU A 61 3.83 -2.92 0.41
N THR A 62 3.80 -2.98 -0.92
CA THR A 62 4.44 -4.07 -1.68
C THR A 62 5.95 -4.08 -1.44
N LEU A 63 6.59 -2.91 -1.49
CA LEU A 63 8.03 -2.79 -1.26
C LEU A 63 8.42 -3.13 0.19
N GLU A 64 7.62 -2.69 1.16
CA GLU A 64 7.80 -3.02 2.58
C GLU A 64 7.71 -4.55 2.81
N MET A 65 6.71 -5.21 2.22
CA MET A 65 6.56 -6.67 2.32
C MET A 65 7.73 -7.42 1.68
N TRP A 66 8.25 -6.92 0.55
CA TRP A 66 9.43 -7.48 -0.08
C TRP A 66 10.67 -7.33 0.80
N ALA A 67 10.92 -6.12 1.32
CA ALA A 67 12.07 -5.84 2.17
C ALA A 67 12.06 -6.74 3.42
N ARG A 68 10.91 -6.88 4.10
CA ARG A 68 10.76 -7.73 5.29
C ARG A 68 11.06 -9.21 5.08
N LYS A 69 10.96 -9.72 3.84
CA LYS A 69 11.23 -11.14 3.53
C LYS A 69 12.62 -11.39 2.98
N MET A 70 13.24 -10.40 2.36
CA MET A 70 14.44 -10.58 1.55
C MET A 70 15.69 -9.89 2.11
N LEU A 71 15.54 -8.98 3.08
CA LEU A 71 16.60 -8.16 3.68
C LEU A 71 16.58 -8.30 5.21
#